data_AF-A0A4R8RP46-F1
#
_entry.id   AF-A0A4R8RP46-F1
#
_cell.length_a   1.000
_cell.length_b   1.000
_cell.length_c   1.000
_cell.angle_alpha   90.00
_cell.angle_beta   90.00
_cell.angle_gamma   90.00
#
_symmetry.space_group_name_H-M   'P 1'
#
loop_
_entity.id
_entity.type
_entity.pdbx_description
1 polymer ?
#
loop_
_entity_poly.entity_id
_entity_poly.type
_entity_poly.pdbx_seq_one_letter_code
_entity_poly.pdbx_strand_id
1 'polypeptide(L)'
;MHWHPNADEWSFFIRGRARDMGHFVENIGDEPLEMLEIFRADAFRDFSLFQWMGETPKKMVIDHLFAHDAESGEKFWQRVRGAEKDEITRPDAVEGGRHGEPETEEL
;
A
#
# COMPACT_ATOMS: atom_id res chain seq x y z
N MET A 1 -4.32 -2.16 4.72
CA MET A 1 -4.38 -3.63 4.50
C MET A 1 -4.49 -3.87 3.02
N HIS A 2 -3.49 -4.52 2.46
CA HIS A 2 -3.43 -4.90 1.07
C HIS A 2 -2.84 -6.32 0.99
N TRP A 3 -2.81 -6.88 -0.22
CA TRP A 3 -2.07 -8.10 -0.50
C TRP A 3 -1.53 -8.08 -1.94
N HIS A 4 -0.50 -8.89 -2.18
CA HIS A 4 0.11 -9.05 -3.50
C HIS A 4 -0.34 -10.38 -4.14
N PRO A 5 -1.09 -10.36 -5.25
CA PRO A 5 -1.65 -11.58 -5.84
C PRO A 5 -0.63 -12.39 -6.66
N ASN A 6 0.55 -11.83 -6.96
CA ASN A 6 1.49 -12.35 -7.95
C ASN A 6 2.92 -12.58 -7.42
N ALA A 7 3.20 -12.29 -6.15
CA ALA A 7 4.54 -12.48 -5.60
C ALA A 7 4.55 -12.64 -4.08
N ASP A 8 5.57 -13.37 -3.61
CA ASP A 8 5.98 -13.33 -2.20
C ASP A 8 6.64 -11.97 -1.93
N GLU A 9 6.24 -11.34 -0.83
CA GLU A 9 6.87 -10.13 -0.30
C GLU A 9 8.01 -10.50 0.66
N TRP A 10 9.15 -9.84 0.51
CA TRP A 10 10.23 -9.85 1.49
C TRP A 10 10.40 -8.45 2.07
N SER A 11 10.16 -8.31 3.36
CA SER A 11 10.25 -7.02 4.05
C SER A 11 11.60 -6.89 4.78
N PHE A 12 12.29 -5.77 4.57
CA PHE A 12 13.50 -5.41 5.30
C PHE A 12 13.31 -4.08 6.03
N PHE A 13 13.41 -4.10 7.36
CA PHE A 13 13.20 -2.93 8.20
C PHE A 13 14.53 -2.18 8.39
N ILE A 14 14.60 -0.95 7.89
CA ILE A 14 15.80 -0.09 7.99
C ILE A 14 15.88 0.56 9.38
N ARG A 15 14.76 1.06 9.89
CA ARG A 15 14.65 1.67 11.24
C ARG A 15 13.23 1.64 11.75
N GLY A 16 13.09 1.78 13.08
CA GLY A 16 11.81 1.86 13.78
C GLY A 16 11.35 0.52 14.34
N ARG A 17 10.10 0.47 14.80
CA ARG A 17 9.48 -0.74 15.35
C ARG A 17 8.18 -1.02 14.60
N ALA A 18 8.13 -2.16 13.93
CA ALA A 18 6.98 -2.59 13.17
C ALA A 18 6.38 -3.86 13.75
N ARG A 19 5.08 -4.00 13.51
CA ARG A 19 4.39 -5.28 13.58
C ARG A 19 3.85 -5.61 12.19
N ASP A 20 4.25 -6.75 11.66
CA ASP A 20 3.84 -7.25 10.35
C ASP A 20 2.82 -8.39 10.50
N MET A 21 1.71 -8.28 9.77
CA MET A 21 0.55 -9.18 9.82
C MET A 21 -0.09 -9.33 8.43
N GLY A 22 0.60 -10.00 7.49
CA GLY A 22 0.00 -10.51 6.26
C GLY A 22 -0.89 -9.60 5.39
N HIS A 23 -0.71 -8.28 5.24
CA HIS A 23 0.30 -7.37 5.79
C HIS A 23 -0.26 -5.93 5.68
N PHE A 24 -0.78 -5.41 6.79
CA PHE A 24 -0.66 -3.99 7.05
C PHE A 24 0.56 -3.81 7.96
N VAL A 25 1.38 -2.82 7.66
CA VAL A 25 2.52 -2.48 8.51
C VAL A 25 2.10 -1.35 9.43
N GLU A 26 2.07 -1.66 10.73
CA GLU A 26 1.75 -0.69 11.77
C GLU A 26 3.03 -0.24 12.47
N ASN A 27 3.31 1.07 12.43
CA ASN A 27 4.35 1.65 13.27
C ASN A 27 3.86 1.67 14.73
N ILE A 28 4.52 0.90 15.60
CA ILE A 28 4.18 0.77 17.03
C ILE A 28 5.14 1.56 17.93
N GLY A 29 5.97 2.41 17.33
CA GLY A 29 6.87 3.32 18.04
C GLY A 29 6.53 4.78 17.82
N ASP A 30 7.21 5.63 18.58
CA ASP A 30 7.07 7.08 18.51
C ASP A 30 8.02 7.72 17.48
N GLU A 31 8.88 6.90 16.86
CA GLU A 31 9.87 7.31 15.86
C GLU A 31 9.44 6.85 14.46
N PRO A 32 9.93 7.50 13.38
CA PRO A 32 9.57 7.10 12.02
C PRO A 32 10.01 5.67 11.69
N LEU A 33 9.12 4.95 11.01
CA LEU A 33 9.37 3.62 10.46
C LEU A 33 9.82 3.75 9.00
N GLU A 34 10.87 3.02 8.63
CA GLU A 34 11.34 2.95 7.25
C GLU A 34 11.63 1.49 6.90
N MET A 35 11.05 1.04 5.79
CA MET A 35 11.05 -0.36 5.39
C MET A 35 11.15 -0.45 3.86
N LEU A 36 11.77 -1.51 3.38
CA LEU A 36 11.77 -1.91 1.98
C LEU A 36 10.92 -3.15 1.81
N GLU A 37 9.96 -3.09 0.87
CA GLU A 37 9.22 -4.24 0.38
C GLU A 37 9.87 -4.70 -0.93
N ILE A 38 10.34 -5.94 -0.97
CA ILE A 38 11.03 -6.51 -2.12
C ILE A 38 10.17 -7.64 -2.68
N PHE A 39 9.90 -7.57 -3.98
CA PHE A 39 9.08 -8.55 -4.67
C PHE A 39 9.90 -9.28 -5.72
N ARG A 40 9.76 -10.60 -5.78
CA ARG A 40 10.25 -11.38 -6.92
C ARG A 40 9.21 -11.37 -8.04
N ALA A 41 9.00 -10.21 -8.65
CA ALA A 41 8.10 -10.00 -9.78
C ALA A 41 8.70 -9.07 -10.83
N ASP A 42 8.19 -9.17 -12.06
CA ASP A 42 8.48 -8.27 -13.17
C ASP A 42 7.84 -6.89 -13.01
N ALA A 43 6.74 -6.82 -12.25
CA ALA A 43 6.03 -5.58 -11.93
C ALA A 43 5.41 -5.63 -10.52
N PHE A 44 5.49 -4.52 -9.81
CA PHE A 44 4.74 -4.30 -8.58
C PHE A 44 3.24 -4.25 -8.86
N ARG A 45 2.45 -5.02 -8.10
CA ARG A 45 0.98 -5.00 -8.13
C ARG A 45 0.46 -5.23 -6.72
N ASP A 46 -0.34 -4.32 -6.24
CA ASP A 46 -1.04 -4.41 -4.96
C ASP A 46 -2.55 -4.53 -5.17
N PHE A 47 -3.24 -5.00 -4.14
CA PHE A 47 -4.69 -4.98 -4.09
C PHE A 47 -5.14 -4.45 -2.73
N SER A 48 -5.73 -3.25 -2.72
CA SER A 48 -6.22 -2.61 -1.50
C SER A 48 -7.59 -3.15 -1.09
N LEU A 49 -7.70 -3.57 0.16
CA LEU A 49 -8.98 -4.02 0.73
C LEU A 49 -10.03 -2.89 0.69
N PHE A 50 -9.64 -1.65 1.02
CA PHE A 50 -10.56 -0.52 1.08
C PHE A 50 -11.11 -0.15 -0.30
N GLN A 51 -10.25 -0.19 -1.32
CA GLN A 51 -10.70 0.01 -2.70
C GLN A 51 -11.69 -1.07 -3.11
N TRP A 52 -11.39 -2.34 -2.82
CA TRP A 52 -12.31 -3.45 -3.14
C TRP A 52 -13.67 -3.30 -2.45
N MET A 53 -13.68 -2.89 -1.19
CA MET A 53 -14.94 -2.64 -0.48
C MET A 53 -15.68 -1.44 -1.07
N GLY A 54 -14.99 -0.38 -1.52
CA GLY A 54 -15.60 0.76 -2.20
C GLY A 54 -16.23 0.42 -3.55
N GLU A 55 -15.63 -0.51 -4.30
CA GLU A 55 -16.13 -0.99 -5.60
C GLU A 55 -17.21 -2.09 -5.48
N THR A 56 -17.37 -2.68 -4.30
CA THR A 56 -18.38 -3.71 -4.03
C THR A 56 -19.73 -3.06 -3.70
N PRO A 57 -20.88 -3.59 -4.17
CA PRO A 57 -22.19 -3.03 -3.83
C PRO A 57 -22.39 -2.85 -2.32
N LYS A 58 -22.73 -1.61 -1.92
CA LYS A 58 -22.94 -1.18 -0.52
C LYS A 58 -23.66 -2.22 0.34
N LYS A 59 -24.80 -2.73 -0.15
CA LYS A 59 -25.63 -3.68 0.60
C LYS A 59 -24.86 -4.94 0.94
N MET A 60 -24.07 -5.49 0.02
CA MET A 60 -23.26 -6.67 0.30
C MET A 60 -22.20 -6.36 1.36
N VAL A 61 -21.53 -5.20 1.27
CA VAL A 61 -20.51 -4.81 2.26
C VAL A 61 -21.12 -4.66 3.66
N ILE A 62 -22.24 -3.95 3.78
CA ILE A 62 -22.91 -3.73 5.07
C ILE A 62 -23.46 -5.03 5.64
N ASP A 63 -24.15 -5.84 4.83
CA ASP A 63 -24.74 -7.10 5.32
C ASP A 63 -23.68 -8.11 5.77
N HIS A 64 -22.49 -8.13 5.16
CA HIS A 64 -21.41 -9.05 5.55
C HIS A 64 -20.61 -8.57 6.77
N LEU A 65 -20.25 -7.28 6.82
CA LEU A 65 -19.33 -6.75 7.85
C LEU A 65 -20.06 -6.17 9.08
N PHE A 66 -21.32 -5.76 8.89
CA PHE A 66 -22.07 -4.97 9.86
C PHE A 66 -23.51 -5.50 10.06
N ALA A 67 -23.69 -6.83 9.98
CA ALA A 67 -24.99 -7.50 10.03
C ALA A 67 -25.90 -7.10 11.21
N HIS A 68 -25.31 -6.62 12.32
CA HIS A 68 -26.03 -6.20 13.53
C HIS A 68 -25.75 -4.75 13.94
N ASP A 69 -25.06 -3.96 13.11
CA ASP A 69 -24.68 -2.59 13.41
C ASP A 69 -24.68 -1.72 12.14
N ALA A 70 -25.89 -1.45 11.63
CA ALA A 70 -26.09 -0.68 10.40
C ALA A 70 -25.57 0.77 10.52
N GLU A 71 -25.53 1.35 11.72
CA GLU A 71 -25.02 2.71 11.92
C GLU A 71 -23.49 2.76 11.69
N SER A 72 -22.75 1.83 12.27
CA SER A 72 -21.31 1.69 11.99
C SER A 72 -21.04 1.33 10.54
N GLY A 73 -21.91 0.50 9.94
CA GLY A 73 -21.84 0.16 8.52
C GLY A 73 -22.00 1.36 7.59
N GLU A 74 -22.89 2.30 7.91
CA GLU A 74 -23.02 3.53 7.14
C GLU A 74 -21.78 4.41 7.29
N LYS A 75 -21.30 4.62 8.52
CA LYS A 75 -20.08 5.42 8.78
C LYS A 75 -18.87 4.85 8.03
N PHE A 76 -18.77 3.52 7.99
CA PHE A 76 -17.75 2.81 7.23
C PHE A 76 -17.91 3.03 5.73
N TRP A 77 -19.12 2.82 5.19
CA TRP A 77 -19.40 3.01 3.77
C TRP A 77 -19.06 4.42 3.28
N GLN A 78 -19.36 5.44 4.09
CA GLN A 78 -19.04 6.83 3.77
C GLN A 78 -17.54 7.10 3.65
N ARG A 79 -16.69 6.31 4.33
CA ARG A 79 -15.22 6.43 4.27
C ARG A 79 -14.62 5.69 3.09
N VAL A 80 -15.22 4.59 2.66
CA VAL A 80 -14.66 3.72 1.60
C VAL A 80 -15.26 3.99 0.22
N ARG A 81 -16.44 4.63 0.15
CA ARG A 81 -17.06 4.99 -1.13
C ARG A 81 -16.18 6.03 -1.85
N GLY A 82 -15.74 5.71 -3.06
CA GLY A 82 -14.84 6.57 -3.83
C GLY A 82 -13.41 6.60 -3.29
N ALA A 83 -12.95 5.54 -2.63
CA ALA A 83 -11.54 5.39 -2.28
C ALA A 83 -10.70 5.45 -3.56
N GLU A 84 -9.94 6.54 -3.73
CA GLU A 84 -8.94 6.66 -4.78
C GLU A 84 -7.90 5.54 -4.60
N LYS A 85 -7.32 5.09 -5.73
CA LYS A 85 -6.30 4.05 -5.69
C LYS A 85 -5.10 4.61 -4.93
N ASP A 86 -4.80 4.01 -3.77
CA ASP A 86 -3.59 4.28 -2.99
C ASP A 86 -2.40 3.63 -3.71
N GLU A 87 -2.06 4.17 -4.89
CA GLU A 87 -0.90 3.72 -5.64
C GLU A 87 0.36 4.24 -4.95
N ILE A 88 1.33 3.35 -4.69
CA ILE A 88 2.70 3.77 -4.44
C ILE A 88 3.24 4.38 -5.74
N THR A 89 3.02 5.69 -5.92
CA THR A 89 3.66 6.46 -6.98
C THR A 89 5.17 6.48 -6.75
N ARG A 90 5.92 6.40 -7.85
CA ARG A 90 7.38 6.61 -7.82
C ARG A 90 7.65 7.90 -7.04
N PRO A 91 8.64 7.93 -6.14
CA PRO A 91 9.01 9.20 -5.53
C PRO A 91 9.32 10.15 -6.68
N ASP A 92 8.75 11.36 -6.63
CA ASP A 92 9.14 12.44 -7.52
C ASP A 92 10.67 12.42 -7.56
N ALA A 93 11.20 12.35 -8.78
CA ALA A 93 12.63 12.22 -9.03
C ALA A 93 13.38 13.10 -8.04
N VAL A 94 14.36 12.53 -7.34
CA VAL A 94 15.29 13.27 -6.49
C VAL A 94 15.90 14.37 -7.35
N GLU A 95 15.31 15.57 -7.32
CA GLU A 95 15.88 16.76 -7.91
C GLU A 95 17.09 17.14 -7.08
N GLY A 96 18.27 16.86 -7.63
CA GLY A 96 19.52 17.44 -7.13
C GLY A 96 20.58 16.40 -6.77
N GLY A 97 21.32 15.96 -7.79
CA GLY A 97 22.54 15.18 -7.58
C GLY A 97 23.20 14.79 -8.88
N ARG A 98 23.82 15.75 -9.56
CA ARG A 98 24.67 15.50 -10.74
C ARG A 98 25.70 14.41 -10.41
N HIS A 99 25.60 13.26 -11.08
CA HIS A 99 26.74 12.38 -11.29
C HIS A 99 27.00 12.30 -12.79
N GLY A 100 28.24 12.63 -13.16
CA GLY A 100 28.65 13.02 -14.49
C GLY A 100 28.48 11.94 -15.55
N GLU A 101 28.15 12.41 -16.74
CA GLU A 101 28.36 11.70 -17.99
C GLU A 101 29.85 11.35 -18.16
N PRO A 102 30.19 10.15 -18.62
CA PRO A 102 31.42 9.95 -19.37
C PRO A 102 31.11 10.15 -20.86
N GLU A 103 31.61 11.25 -21.42
CA GLU A 103 31.74 11.43 -22.85
C GLU A 103 32.78 10.46 -23.44
N THR A 104 32.40 9.87 -24.59
CA THR A 104 33.20 9.37 -25.73
C THR A 104 34.18 8.20 -25.56
N GLU A 105 34.00 7.17 -26.41
CA GLU A 105 34.83 6.98 -27.62
C GLU A 105 34.17 5.98 -28.58
N GLU A 106 33.86 6.41 -29.80
CA GLU A 106 33.80 5.53 -30.97
C GLU A 106 35.24 5.07 -31.27
N LEU A 107 35.47 3.75 -31.32
CA LEU A 107 36.24 3.01 -32.32
C LEU A 107 35.95 1.51 -32.18
#